data_AF-A0A1U9QTC7-F1
#
_entry.id   AF-A0A1U9QTC7-F1
#
_cell.length_a   1.000
_cell.length_b   1.000
_cell.length_c   1.000
_cell.angle_alpha   90.00
_cell.angle_beta   90.00
_cell.angle_gamma   90.00
#
_symmetry.space_group_name_H-M   'P 1'
#
loop_
_entity.id
_entity.type
_entity.pdbx_description
1 polymer ?
#
loop_
_entity_poly.entity_id
_entity_poly.type
_entity_poly.pdbx_seq_one_letter_code
_entity_poly.pdbx_strand_id
1 'polypeptide(L)'
;MTEKTIPLLPCQTIQPVVDFYSALGFEVTFIQKSPYAYAVVERGDVELQFFGMKKYDPTQSFSGCYVLTDDVDGLHGAFRAGLKSAYGRIPTRGLPRIGPVKDMSYGVRQFLMTDPAGNTIRIGQPNDAESDGHHQPAPKEPFARALHLAVVFADSKQDLGAAVKILDRALRDALEAGEGDEDIRKEGASPTAVQLYRLLVLRGDVAQRLDETEEARGFLDRAAAVELTAAERTEVGDDTERAAELLESLQDEDRDHDQGRERVR
;
A
#
# COMPACT_ATOMS: atom_id res chain seq x y z
N MET A 1 -20.31 31.88 -8.02
CA MET A 1 -19.08 31.97 -7.21
C MET A 1 -18.51 30.57 -7.18
N THR A 2 -17.20 30.43 -7.38
CA THR A 2 -16.51 29.14 -7.35
C THR A 2 -15.64 29.13 -6.10
N GLU A 3 -16.08 28.40 -5.08
CA GLU A 3 -15.34 28.15 -3.86
C GLU A 3 -14.37 26.96 -4.08
N LYS A 4 -13.15 27.03 -3.50
CA LYS A 4 -12.14 25.96 -3.54
C LYS A 4 -11.69 25.64 -2.12
N THR A 5 -11.56 24.35 -1.80
CA THR A 5 -10.98 23.87 -0.55
C THR A 5 -9.53 23.45 -0.81
N ILE A 6 -8.58 23.97 -0.03
CA ILE A 6 -7.16 23.68 -0.17
C ILE A 6 -6.65 23.11 1.17
N PRO A 7 -6.07 21.90 1.19
CA PRO A 7 -5.43 21.37 2.39
C PRO A 7 -4.12 22.12 2.68
N LEU A 8 -3.95 22.53 3.94
CA LEU A 8 -2.69 23.06 4.46
C LEU A 8 -2.05 21.98 5.33
N LEU A 9 -0.91 21.47 4.90
CA LEU A 9 -0.22 20.34 5.51
C LEU A 9 1.05 20.79 6.26
N PRO A 10 1.29 20.30 7.48
CA PRO A 10 2.48 20.65 8.23
C PRO A 10 3.73 19.97 7.66
N CYS A 11 4.88 20.62 7.82
CA CYS A 11 6.18 20.01 7.61
C CYS A 11 7.22 20.61 8.55
N GLN A 12 8.25 19.83 8.90
CA GLN A 12 9.39 20.39 9.64
C GLN A 12 10.32 21.19 8.71
N THR A 13 10.57 20.66 7.51
CA THR A 13 11.42 21.25 6.47
C THR A 13 10.72 21.19 5.12
N ILE A 14 10.79 22.29 4.35
CA ILE A 14 10.01 22.44 3.11
C ILE A 14 10.65 21.76 1.90
N GLN A 15 11.99 21.75 1.81
CA GLN A 15 12.70 21.28 0.61
C GLN A 15 12.47 19.78 0.34
N PRO A 16 12.58 18.87 1.32
CA PRO A 16 12.32 17.45 1.06
C PRO A 16 10.89 17.18 0.58
N VAL A 17 9.91 17.94 1.08
CA VAL A 17 8.51 17.86 0.65
C VAL A 17 8.39 18.30 -0.81
N VAL A 18 8.94 19.46 -1.17
CA VAL A 18 8.92 19.98 -2.53
C VAL A 18 9.60 19.02 -3.51
N ASP A 19 10.75 18.46 -3.15
CA ASP A 19 11.48 17.50 -3.98
C ASP A 19 10.65 16.22 -4.21
N PHE A 20 9.96 15.74 -3.17
CA PHE A 20 9.06 14.59 -3.26
C PHE A 20 7.89 14.85 -4.21
N TYR A 21 7.14 15.94 -4.02
CA TYR A 21 6.01 16.25 -4.91
C TYR A 21 6.44 16.55 -6.35
N SER A 22 7.62 17.15 -6.54
CA SER A 22 8.22 17.32 -7.88
C SER A 22 8.51 15.97 -8.54
N ALA A 23 9.02 14.99 -7.79
CA ALA A 23 9.21 13.63 -8.30
C ALA A 23 7.89 12.95 -8.69
N LEU A 24 6.77 13.29 -8.05
CA LEU A 24 5.43 12.82 -8.41
C LEU A 24 4.82 13.55 -9.62
N GLY A 25 5.56 14.51 -10.20
CA GLY A 25 5.10 15.31 -11.34
C GLY A 25 4.18 16.47 -10.97
N PHE A 26 4.22 16.95 -9.71
CA PHE A 26 3.63 18.24 -9.35
C PHE A 26 4.56 19.39 -9.75
N GLU A 27 3.97 20.50 -10.18
CA GLU A 27 4.66 21.76 -10.37
C GLU A 27 4.73 22.53 -9.05
N VAL A 28 5.86 23.17 -8.78
CA VAL A 28 6.06 24.04 -7.61
C VAL A 28 5.67 25.47 -8.01
N THR A 29 4.45 25.89 -7.70
CA THR A 29 3.93 27.20 -8.10
C THR A 29 4.32 28.32 -7.14
N PHE A 30 4.70 27.98 -5.91
CA PHE A 30 5.22 28.95 -4.94
C PHE A 30 6.15 28.30 -3.91
N ILE A 31 7.23 28.99 -3.53
CA ILE A 31 8.09 28.60 -2.43
C ILE A 31 8.62 29.82 -1.67
N GLN A 32 8.52 29.77 -0.34
CA GLN A 32 9.09 30.74 0.58
C GLN A 32 9.88 29.99 1.66
N LYS A 33 11.16 30.35 1.85
CA LYS A 33 12.01 29.71 2.89
C LYS A 33 12.03 30.47 4.22
N SER A 34 11.79 31.79 4.18
CA SER A 34 11.90 32.70 5.35
C SER A 34 10.94 33.89 5.18
N PRO A 35 10.38 34.46 6.27
CA PRO A 35 10.54 34.06 7.68
C PRO A 35 9.72 32.81 8.06
N TYR A 36 8.70 32.48 7.28
CA TYR A 36 7.87 31.30 7.45
C TYR A 36 8.04 30.39 6.24
N ALA A 37 8.48 29.15 6.48
CA ALA A 37 8.60 28.19 5.40
C ALA A 37 7.20 27.86 4.86
N TYR A 38 7.03 27.99 3.55
CA TYR A 38 5.77 27.77 2.87
C TYR A 38 6.03 27.27 1.44
N ALA A 39 5.19 26.37 0.95
CA ALA A 39 5.21 25.97 -0.46
C ALA A 39 3.81 25.66 -0.97
N VAL A 40 3.62 25.83 -2.27
CA VAL A 40 2.43 25.42 -3.02
C VAL A 40 2.90 24.52 -4.15
N VAL A 41 2.24 23.38 -4.29
CA VAL A 41 2.45 22.45 -5.40
C VAL A 41 1.12 22.11 -6.05
N GLU A 42 1.13 22.02 -7.38
CA GLU A 42 -0.06 21.82 -8.19
C GLU A 42 0.12 20.69 -9.21
N ARG A 43 -0.94 19.93 -9.45
CA ARG A 43 -1.00 18.92 -10.51
C ARG A 43 -2.43 18.78 -11.00
N GLY A 44 -2.71 19.30 -12.20
CA GLY A 44 -4.10 19.42 -12.66
C GLY A 44 -4.90 20.30 -11.69
N ASP A 45 -6.06 19.83 -11.25
CA ASP A 45 -6.90 20.56 -10.29
C ASP A 45 -6.46 20.42 -8.83
N VAL A 46 -5.50 19.53 -8.55
CA VAL A 46 -5.00 19.26 -7.20
C VAL A 46 -4.01 20.36 -6.81
N GLU A 47 -4.33 21.07 -5.73
CA GLU A 47 -3.44 22.04 -5.10
C GLU A 47 -3.20 21.63 -3.65
N LEU A 48 -1.92 21.49 -3.27
CA LEU A 48 -1.51 21.19 -1.90
C LEU A 48 -0.60 22.29 -1.40
N GLN A 49 -0.86 22.78 -0.19
CA GLN A 49 -0.05 23.81 0.43
C GLN A 49 0.61 23.28 1.70
N PHE A 50 1.84 23.71 1.94
CA PHE A 50 2.66 23.24 3.04
C PHE A 50 3.16 24.41 3.88
N PHE A 51 3.15 24.24 5.20
CA PHE A 51 3.67 25.25 6.13
C PHE A 51 4.68 24.64 7.11
N GLY A 52 5.73 25.41 7.41
CA GLY A 52 6.79 24.99 8.31
C GLY A 52 6.43 25.09 9.78
N MET A 53 6.66 24.03 10.54
CA MET A 53 6.49 23.95 11.99
C MET A 53 7.77 23.40 12.65
N LYS A 54 8.48 24.25 13.41
CA LYS A 54 9.83 23.93 13.93
C LYS A 54 9.90 22.68 14.81
N LYS A 55 8.89 22.45 15.66
CA LYS A 55 8.84 21.33 16.62
C LYS A 55 7.90 20.20 16.15
N TYR A 56 7.82 20.00 14.84
CA TYR A 56 7.00 18.97 14.24
C TYR A 56 7.81 17.68 14.03
N ASP A 57 7.25 16.56 14.44
CA ASP A 57 7.79 15.22 14.23
C ASP A 57 6.95 14.50 13.14
N PRO A 58 7.51 14.30 11.93
CA PRO A 58 6.86 13.59 10.84
C PRO A 58 6.33 12.19 11.23
N THR A 59 6.99 11.51 12.18
CA THR A 59 6.61 10.15 12.59
C THR A 59 5.33 10.10 13.43
N GLN A 60 4.87 11.24 13.94
CA GLN A 60 3.66 11.40 14.75
C GLN A 60 2.54 12.14 14.01
N SER A 61 2.65 12.27 12.68
CA SER A 61 1.66 12.98 11.89
C SER A 61 0.31 12.27 11.86
N PHE A 62 -0.76 13.03 12.06
CA PHE A 62 -2.14 12.64 11.75
C PHE A 62 -2.70 13.43 10.56
N SER A 63 -1.86 14.23 9.89
CA SER A 63 -2.26 15.12 8.81
C SER A 63 -2.40 14.35 7.51
N GLY A 64 -3.38 14.77 6.69
CA GLY A 64 -3.63 14.14 5.42
C GLY A 64 -4.75 14.83 4.65
N CYS A 65 -4.93 14.40 3.41
CA CYS A 65 -6.08 14.78 2.60
C CYS A 65 -6.51 13.63 1.71
N TYR A 66 -7.68 13.78 1.09
CA TYR A 66 -8.22 12.81 0.16
C TYR A 66 -8.42 13.49 -1.20
N VAL A 67 -7.72 12.99 -2.21
CA VAL A 67 -7.87 13.38 -3.60
C VAL A 67 -8.71 12.32 -4.32
N LEU A 68 -9.76 12.76 -4.99
CA LEU A 68 -10.55 11.91 -5.87
C LEU A 68 -10.12 12.11 -7.32
N THR A 69 -10.09 11.02 -8.08
CA THR A 69 -9.72 10.99 -9.49
C THR A 69 -10.57 9.96 -10.23
N ASP A 70 -10.63 10.08 -11.54
CA ASP A 70 -11.17 9.11 -12.50
C ASP A 70 -10.10 8.13 -13.03
N ASP A 71 -8.82 8.32 -12.69
CA ASP A 71 -7.69 7.48 -13.14
C ASP A 71 -6.70 7.22 -12.00
N VAL A 72 -7.12 6.40 -11.03
CA VAL A 72 -6.27 6.08 -9.85
C VAL A 72 -5.04 5.25 -10.23
N ASP A 73 -5.18 4.32 -11.17
CA ASP A 73 -4.10 3.44 -11.62
C ASP A 73 -3.05 4.23 -12.43
N GLY A 74 -3.48 5.13 -13.33
CA GLY A 74 -2.58 6.00 -14.08
C GLY A 74 -1.82 6.98 -13.17
N LEU A 75 -2.48 7.55 -12.15
CA LEU A 75 -1.81 8.35 -11.13
C LEU A 75 -0.76 7.55 -10.36
N HIS A 76 -1.11 6.34 -9.91
CA HIS A 76 -0.21 5.47 -9.16
C HIS A 76 1.03 5.11 -10.00
N GLY A 77 0.82 4.70 -11.26
CA GLY A 77 1.91 4.39 -12.18
C GLY A 77 2.83 5.58 -12.42
N ALA A 78 2.28 6.78 -12.65
CA ALA A 78 3.07 8.00 -12.84
C ALA A 78 3.90 8.34 -11.59
N PHE A 79 3.30 8.25 -10.40
CA PHE A 79 3.97 8.51 -9.13
C PHE A 79 5.12 7.54 -8.88
N ARG A 80 4.89 6.24 -9.11
CA ARG A 80 5.92 5.21 -8.95
C ARG A 80 7.08 5.40 -9.92
N ALA A 81 6.80 5.69 -11.19
CA ALA A 81 7.82 5.94 -12.19
C ALA A 81 8.68 7.16 -11.81
N GLY A 82 8.03 8.24 -11.37
CA GLY A 82 8.70 9.44 -10.91
C GLY A 82 9.59 9.21 -9.68
N LEU A 83 9.09 8.48 -8.68
CA LEU A 83 9.87 8.09 -7.50
C LEU A 83 11.06 7.19 -7.87
N LYS A 84 10.86 6.18 -8.73
CA LYS A 84 11.94 5.31 -9.21
C LYS A 84 13.02 6.11 -9.93
N SER A 85 12.63 7.10 -10.75
CA SER A 85 13.58 7.98 -11.44
C SER A 85 14.33 8.92 -10.49
N ALA A 86 13.66 9.49 -9.49
CA ALA A 86 14.25 10.48 -8.59
C ALA A 86 15.10 9.86 -7.47
N TYR A 87 14.67 8.71 -6.94
CA TYR A 87 15.28 8.05 -5.78
C TYR A 87 16.01 6.76 -6.12
N GLY A 88 15.98 6.32 -7.38
CA GLY A 88 16.55 5.05 -7.83
C GLY A 88 15.73 3.82 -7.42
N ARG A 89 14.68 4.01 -6.61
CA ARG A 89 13.81 2.95 -6.07
C ARG A 89 12.43 3.51 -5.74
N ILE A 90 11.47 2.61 -5.52
CA ILE A 90 10.13 2.97 -5.05
C ILE A 90 10.10 2.82 -3.53
N PRO A 91 9.94 3.89 -2.75
CA PRO A 91 9.90 3.79 -1.30
C PRO A 91 8.58 3.15 -0.85
N THR A 92 8.66 1.96 -0.25
CA THR A 92 7.50 1.19 0.22
C THR A 92 7.35 1.18 1.74
N ARG A 93 8.39 1.61 2.48
CA ARG A 93 8.47 1.64 3.94
C ARG A 93 9.05 2.96 4.44
N GLY A 94 8.78 3.28 5.71
CA GLY A 94 9.26 4.52 6.34
C GLY A 94 8.62 5.79 5.76
N LEU A 95 9.39 6.87 5.77
CA LEU A 95 9.02 8.17 5.20
C LEU A 95 10.07 8.59 4.17
N PRO A 96 9.68 8.97 2.95
CA PRO A 96 8.33 8.83 2.37
C PRO A 96 7.99 7.36 2.07
N ARG A 97 6.73 7.06 1.74
CA ARG A 97 6.32 5.75 1.18
C ARG A 97 5.10 5.86 0.28
N ILE A 98 4.95 4.92 -0.66
CA ILE A 98 3.74 4.72 -1.47
C ILE A 98 3.26 3.27 -1.34
N GLY A 99 1.96 3.10 -1.07
CA GLY A 99 1.30 1.80 -0.97
C GLY A 99 0.76 1.31 -2.31
N PRO A 100 0.33 0.05 -2.39
CA PRO A 100 -0.33 -0.50 -3.58
C PRO A 100 -1.72 0.10 -3.79
N VAL A 101 -2.23 0.01 -5.03
CA VAL A 101 -3.65 0.27 -5.34
C VAL A 101 -4.47 -0.93 -4.88
N LYS A 102 -5.61 -0.67 -4.25
CA LYS A 102 -6.54 -1.69 -3.74
C LYS A 102 -7.98 -1.25 -3.89
N ASP A 103 -8.85 -2.21 -4.19
CA ASP A 103 -10.30 -2.05 -4.06
C ASP A 103 -10.73 -2.17 -2.59
N MET A 104 -11.37 -1.12 -2.09
CA MET A 104 -11.82 -1.04 -0.72
C MET A 104 -13.26 -1.55 -0.57
N SER A 105 -13.59 -2.10 0.59
CA SER A 105 -14.93 -2.67 0.89
C SER A 105 -16.07 -1.65 0.87
N TYR A 106 -15.77 -0.36 0.75
CA TYR A 106 -16.74 0.74 0.64
C TYR A 106 -16.82 1.32 -0.79
N GLY A 107 -16.37 0.56 -1.80
CA GLY A 107 -16.61 0.89 -3.21
C GLY A 107 -15.66 1.94 -3.79
N VAL A 108 -14.41 1.99 -3.32
CA VAL A 108 -13.41 2.92 -3.84
C VAL A 108 -12.13 2.14 -4.13
N ARG A 109 -11.60 2.27 -5.34
CA ARG A 109 -10.24 1.86 -5.68
C ARG A 109 -9.27 2.96 -5.26
N GLN A 110 -8.33 2.69 -4.36
CA GLN A 110 -7.42 3.71 -3.84
C GLN A 110 -6.02 3.20 -3.54
N PHE A 111 -5.06 4.12 -3.48
CA PHE A 111 -3.78 3.91 -2.82
C PHE A 111 -3.51 5.02 -1.80
N LEU A 112 -2.56 4.77 -0.91
CA LEU A 112 -2.09 5.74 0.07
C LEU A 112 -0.63 6.07 -0.22
N MET A 113 -0.27 7.34 -0.07
CA MET A 113 1.12 7.76 0.01
C MET A 113 1.35 8.60 1.25
N THR A 114 2.54 8.50 1.81
CA THR A 114 2.97 9.35 2.92
C THR A 114 4.22 10.10 2.50
N ASP A 115 4.17 11.43 2.57
CA ASP A 115 5.28 12.30 2.18
C ASP A 115 6.42 12.28 3.23
N PRO A 116 7.57 12.95 2.99
CA PRO A 116 8.67 13.03 3.96
C PRO A 116 8.31 13.75 5.26
N ALA A 117 7.23 14.53 5.27
CA ALA A 117 6.69 15.18 6.46
C ALA A 117 5.66 14.31 7.19
N GLY A 118 5.41 13.08 6.76
CA GLY A 118 4.44 12.20 7.41
C GLY A 118 2.99 12.46 7.04
N ASN A 119 2.71 13.39 6.11
CA ASN A 119 1.34 13.65 5.67
C ASN A 119 0.85 12.50 4.80
N THR A 120 -0.32 11.94 5.15
CA THR A 120 -0.91 10.84 4.39
C THR A 120 -1.90 11.36 3.37
N ILE A 121 -1.60 11.18 2.09
CA ILE A 121 -2.48 11.53 0.98
C ILE A 121 -3.15 10.25 0.50
N ARG A 122 -4.48 10.23 0.57
CA ARG A 122 -5.31 9.18 -0.02
C ARG A 122 -5.65 9.60 -1.44
N ILE A 123 -5.43 8.74 -2.41
CA ILE A 123 -5.82 8.95 -3.81
C ILE A 123 -6.81 7.85 -4.16
N GLY A 124 -8.04 8.21 -4.52
CA GLY A 124 -9.11 7.24 -4.73
C GLY A 124 -10.00 7.57 -5.91
N GLN A 125 -10.53 6.51 -6.50
CA GLN A 125 -11.51 6.52 -7.56
C GLN A 125 -12.75 5.79 -7.06
N PRO A 126 -13.90 6.48 -6.93
CA PRO A 126 -15.15 5.81 -6.63
C PRO A 126 -15.49 4.83 -7.75
N ASN A 127 -15.88 3.61 -7.39
CA ASN A 127 -16.37 2.63 -8.35
C ASN A 127 -17.84 2.98 -8.65
N ASP A 128 -18.27 2.91 -9.92
CA ASP A 128 -19.63 3.28 -10.36
C ASP A 128 -20.77 2.46 -9.69
N ALA A 129 -20.41 1.38 -8.97
CA ALA A 129 -21.33 0.57 -8.18
C ALA A 129 -21.64 1.26 -6.84
N GLU A 130 -22.68 2.11 -6.84
CA GLU A 130 -23.42 2.63 -5.67
C GLU A 130 -22.62 2.63 -4.36
N SER A 131 -21.66 3.55 -4.23
CA SER A 131 -21.00 3.81 -2.96
C SER A 131 -21.95 4.59 -2.04
N ASP A 132 -22.99 3.92 -1.50
CA ASP A 132 -23.91 4.51 -0.51
C ASP A 132 -23.22 4.79 0.85
N GLY A 133 -21.88 4.73 0.90
CA GLY A 133 -21.08 4.84 2.13
C GLY A 133 -21.26 3.66 3.11
N HIS A 134 -22.09 2.68 2.76
CA HIS A 134 -22.29 1.47 3.55
C HIS A 134 -21.14 0.49 3.31
N HIS A 135 -20.49 0.08 4.40
CA HIS A 135 -19.52 -0.99 4.34
C HIS A 135 -20.26 -2.27 3.95
N GLN A 136 -19.87 -2.90 2.84
CA GLN A 136 -20.35 -4.24 2.51
C GLN A 136 -20.10 -5.14 3.74
N PRO A 137 -21.10 -5.91 4.21
CA PRO A 137 -20.90 -6.79 5.35
C PRO A 137 -19.77 -7.76 5.04
N ALA A 138 -18.96 -8.08 6.05
CA ALA A 138 -17.88 -9.04 5.88
C ALA A 138 -18.43 -10.35 5.28
N PRO A 139 -17.72 -10.97 4.32
CA PRO A 139 -18.14 -12.24 3.76
C PRO A 139 -18.44 -13.28 4.85
N LYS A 140 -19.42 -14.16 4.60
CA LYS A 140 -19.78 -15.23 5.54
C LYS A 140 -18.83 -16.41 5.47
N GLU A 141 -18.22 -16.64 4.31
CA GLU A 141 -17.26 -17.71 4.06
C GLU A 141 -15.97 -17.49 4.88
N PRO A 142 -15.43 -18.51 5.57
CA PRO A 142 -14.33 -18.33 6.53
C PRO A 142 -13.08 -17.67 5.94
N PHE A 143 -12.60 -18.15 4.79
CA PHE A 143 -11.38 -17.63 4.16
C PHE A 143 -11.58 -16.26 3.52
N ALA A 144 -12.72 -16.03 2.87
CA ALA A 144 -13.08 -14.70 2.37
C ALA A 144 -13.20 -13.69 3.51
N ARG A 145 -13.77 -14.09 4.65
CA ARG A 145 -13.85 -13.27 5.86
C ARG A 145 -12.47 -12.98 6.45
N ALA A 146 -11.60 -13.99 6.53
CA ALA A 146 -10.25 -13.83 7.03
C ALA A 146 -9.46 -12.84 6.18
N LEU A 147 -9.53 -12.97 4.85
CA LEU A 147 -8.89 -12.04 3.92
C LEU A 147 -9.43 -10.62 4.09
N HIS A 148 -10.76 -10.45 4.12
CA HIS A 148 -11.40 -9.16 4.34
C HIS A 148 -10.91 -8.48 5.63
N LEU A 149 -10.90 -9.22 6.76
CA LEU A 149 -10.44 -8.68 8.03
C LEU A 149 -8.94 -8.36 8.01
N ALA A 150 -8.11 -9.23 7.43
CA ALA A 150 -6.68 -9.02 7.33
C ALA A 150 -6.34 -7.74 6.55
N VAL A 151 -7.02 -7.49 5.42
CA VAL A 151 -6.89 -6.24 4.63
C VAL A 151 -7.29 -5.02 5.46
N VAL A 152 -8.42 -5.09 6.18
CA VAL A 152 -8.87 -3.99 7.05
C VAL A 152 -7.82 -3.66 8.12
N PHE A 153 -7.26 -4.66 8.79
CA PHE A 153 -6.24 -4.43 9.81
C PHE A 153 -4.92 -3.93 9.22
N ALA A 154 -4.45 -4.53 8.12
CA ALA A 154 -3.17 -4.18 7.49
C ALA A 154 -3.18 -2.80 6.83
N ASP A 155 -4.21 -2.48 6.04
CA ASP A 155 -4.21 -1.29 5.19
C ASP A 155 -5.02 -0.13 5.79
N SER A 156 -6.18 -0.40 6.42
CA SER A 156 -7.01 0.68 6.99
C SER A 156 -6.60 1.06 8.40
N LYS A 157 -6.30 0.08 9.27
CA LYS A 157 -5.96 0.35 10.68
C LYS A 157 -4.46 0.43 10.94
N GLN A 158 -3.64 -0.01 9.99
CA GLN A 158 -2.18 -0.09 10.12
C GLN A 158 -1.75 -0.93 11.37
N ASP A 159 -2.56 -1.92 11.75
CA ASP A 159 -2.29 -2.86 12.84
C ASP A 159 -1.84 -4.19 12.24
N LEU A 160 -0.54 -4.23 11.93
CA LEU A 160 0.10 -5.37 11.28
C LEU A 160 0.07 -6.62 12.17
N GLY A 161 0.20 -6.47 13.49
CA GLY A 161 0.20 -7.60 14.43
C GLY A 161 -1.15 -8.32 14.49
N ALA A 162 -2.27 -7.58 14.42
CA ALA A 162 -3.58 -8.18 14.29
C ALA A 162 -3.77 -8.89 12.93
N ALA A 163 -3.27 -8.29 11.85
CA ALA A 163 -3.31 -8.90 10.52
C ALA A 163 -2.55 -10.25 10.48
N VAL A 164 -1.35 -10.32 11.05
CA VAL A 164 -0.56 -11.56 11.16
C VAL A 164 -1.36 -12.67 11.84
N LYS A 165 -1.98 -12.40 13.00
CA LYS A 165 -2.76 -13.41 13.74
C LYS A 165 -3.90 -14.01 12.91
N ILE A 166 -4.59 -13.17 12.14
CA ILE A 166 -5.70 -13.59 11.29
C ILE A 166 -5.17 -14.45 10.13
N LEU A 167 -4.13 -13.98 9.45
CA LEU A 167 -3.52 -14.66 8.31
C LEU A 167 -2.92 -16.01 8.70
N ASP A 168 -2.14 -16.07 9.79
CA ASP A 168 -1.53 -17.30 10.28
C ASP A 168 -2.58 -18.33 10.68
N ARG A 169 -3.69 -17.89 11.30
CA ARG A 169 -4.80 -18.79 11.61
C ARG A 169 -5.44 -19.34 10.34
N ALA A 170 -5.75 -18.49 9.36
CA ALA A 170 -6.34 -18.93 8.10
C ALA A 170 -5.41 -19.88 7.33
N LEU A 171 -4.11 -19.59 7.26
CA LEU A 171 -3.15 -20.45 6.57
C LEU A 171 -2.94 -21.80 7.26
N ARG A 172 -3.00 -21.87 8.60
CA ARG A 172 -3.01 -23.15 9.33
C ARG A 172 -4.28 -23.95 9.02
N ASP A 173 -5.44 -23.30 9.09
CA ASP A 173 -6.72 -23.96 8.82
C ASP A 173 -6.79 -24.47 7.35
N ALA A 174 -6.16 -23.76 6.40
CA ALA A 174 -6.02 -24.21 5.02
C ALA A 174 -5.14 -25.47 4.86
N LEU A 175 -4.02 -25.55 5.60
CA LEU A 175 -3.13 -26.72 5.59
C LEU A 175 -3.84 -27.94 6.19
N GLU A 176 -4.45 -27.79 7.36
CA GLU A 176 -5.22 -28.85 8.02
C GLU A 176 -6.37 -29.36 7.13
N ALA A 177 -7.03 -28.45 6.41
CA ALA A 177 -8.07 -28.82 5.47
C ALA A 177 -7.53 -29.60 4.26
N GLY A 178 -6.30 -29.36 3.80
CA GLY A 178 -5.68 -30.07 2.68
C GLY A 178 -5.27 -31.52 3.00
N GLU A 179 -5.03 -31.83 4.27
CA GLU A 179 -4.61 -33.17 4.74
C GLU A 179 -5.77 -34.14 5.02
N GLY A 180 -7.02 -33.65 5.04
CA GLY A 180 -8.21 -34.46 5.31
C GLY A 180 -8.79 -35.18 4.09
N ASP A 181 -9.66 -36.18 4.29
CA ASP A 181 -10.37 -36.88 3.21
C ASP A 181 -11.29 -35.92 2.43
N GLU A 182 -11.11 -35.80 1.10
CA GLU A 182 -11.85 -34.83 0.26
C GLU A 182 -13.36 -35.06 0.31
N ASP A 183 -13.80 -36.32 0.44
CA ASP A 183 -15.22 -36.71 0.44
C ASP A 183 -15.99 -36.34 1.73
N ILE A 184 -15.28 -35.92 2.80
CA ILE A 184 -15.87 -35.61 4.12
C ILE A 184 -15.86 -34.09 4.39
N ARG A 185 -15.22 -33.29 3.54
CA ARG A 185 -15.06 -31.84 3.78
C ARG A 185 -16.38 -31.11 3.61
N LYS A 186 -16.71 -30.22 4.56
CA LYS A 186 -17.81 -29.28 4.40
C LYS A 186 -17.46 -28.28 3.29
N GLU A 187 -18.46 -27.86 2.52
CA GLU A 187 -18.32 -26.80 1.54
C GLU A 187 -17.77 -25.52 2.22
N GLY A 188 -16.68 -24.97 1.68
CA GLY A 188 -15.95 -23.84 2.29
C GLY A 188 -14.97 -24.19 3.42
N ALA A 189 -14.69 -25.48 3.66
CA ALA A 189 -13.68 -25.92 4.64
C ALA A 189 -12.23 -25.75 4.14
N SER A 190 -12.01 -25.68 2.83
CA SER A 190 -10.72 -25.38 2.19
C SER A 190 -10.81 -24.07 1.42
N PRO A 191 -9.73 -23.27 1.33
CA PRO A 191 -9.73 -22.08 0.48
C PRO A 191 -9.73 -22.47 -1.00
N THR A 192 -10.27 -21.61 -1.85
CA THR A 192 -10.02 -21.71 -3.30
C THR A 192 -8.54 -21.39 -3.61
N ALA A 193 -8.05 -21.75 -4.79
CA ALA A 193 -6.68 -21.42 -5.21
C ALA A 193 -6.43 -19.90 -5.17
N VAL A 194 -7.40 -19.11 -5.65
CA VAL A 194 -7.40 -17.64 -5.54
C VAL A 194 -7.30 -17.16 -4.09
N GLN A 195 -8.11 -17.72 -3.18
CA GLN A 195 -8.09 -17.32 -1.77
C GLN A 195 -6.76 -17.67 -1.11
N LEU A 196 -6.21 -18.86 -1.38
CA LEU A 196 -4.92 -19.28 -0.86
C LEU A 196 -3.79 -18.37 -1.37
N TYR A 197 -3.79 -18.06 -2.66
CA TYR A 197 -2.83 -17.14 -3.27
C TYR A 197 -2.85 -15.76 -2.58
N ARG A 198 -4.05 -15.16 -2.45
CA ARG A 198 -4.23 -13.86 -1.80
C ARG A 198 -3.79 -13.85 -0.33
N LEU A 199 -4.08 -14.91 0.43
CA LEU A 199 -3.63 -15.05 1.82
C LEU A 199 -2.10 -15.08 1.92
N LEU A 200 -1.44 -15.82 1.03
CA LEU A 200 0.02 -15.93 1.00
C LEU A 200 0.69 -14.61 0.60
N VAL A 201 0.21 -13.95 -0.46
CA VAL A 201 0.72 -12.65 -0.90
C VAL A 201 0.54 -11.60 0.20
N LEU A 202 -0.64 -11.51 0.82
CA LEU A 202 -0.89 -10.54 1.88
C LEU A 202 -0.03 -10.80 3.13
N ARG A 203 0.20 -12.06 3.50
CA ARG A 203 1.09 -12.39 4.62
C ARG A 203 2.55 -12.07 4.31
N GLY A 204 3.00 -12.28 3.07
CA GLY A 204 4.31 -11.86 2.59
C GLY A 204 4.50 -10.34 2.62
N ASP A 205 3.48 -9.58 2.19
CA ASP A 205 3.48 -8.11 2.29
C ASP A 205 3.60 -7.64 3.75
N VAL A 206 2.77 -8.19 4.64
CA VAL A 206 2.79 -7.85 6.07
C VAL A 206 4.14 -8.21 6.72
N ALA A 207 4.73 -9.37 6.38
CA ALA A 207 6.07 -9.75 6.84
C ALA A 207 7.13 -8.72 6.41
N GLN A 208 7.10 -8.29 5.14
CA GLN A 208 8.05 -7.29 4.66
C GLN A 208 7.88 -5.95 5.39
N ARG A 209 6.63 -5.52 5.63
CA ARG A 209 6.35 -4.28 6.40
C ARG A 209 6.81 -4.37 7.87
N LEU A 210 6.98 -5.58 8.40
CA LEU A 210 7.52 -5.88 9.74
C LEU A 210 9.04 -6.15 9.75
N ASP A 211 9.72 -5.97 8.62
CA ASP A 211 11.15 -6.26 8.44
C ASP A 211 11.51 -7.77 8.59
N GLU A 212 10.54 -8.66 8.38
CA GLU A 212 10.70 -10.12 8.42
C GLU A 212 11.03 -10.68 7.02
N THR A 213 12.16 -10.27 6.45
CA THR A 213 12.54 -10.55 5.04
C THR A 213 12.49 -12.03 4.64
N GLU A 214 13.02 -12.93 5.47
CA GLU A 214 13.01 -14.37 5.20
C GLU A 214 11.60 -14.96 5.23
N GLU A 215 10.75 -14.52 6.17
CA GLU A 215 9.35 -14.93 6.20
C GLU A 215 8.61 -14.42 4.96
N ALA A 216 8.83 -13.15 4.59
CA ALA A 216 8.23 -12.55 3.42
C ALA A 216 8.54 -13.37 2.16
N ARG A 217 9.81 -13.73 1.95
CA ARG A 217 10.24 -14.58 0.84
C ARG A 217 9.57 -15.96 0.87
N GLY A 218 9.55 -16.61 2.04
CA GLY A 218 8.91 -17.92 2.19
C GLY A 218 7.42 -17.93 1.85
N PHE A 219 6.68 -16.86 2.19
CA PHE A 219 5.27 -16.75 1.80
C PHE A 219 5.09 -16.48 0.30
N LEU A 220 5.96 -15.66 -0.31
CA LEU A 220 5.90 -15.36 -1.74
C LEU A 220 6.27 -16.58 -2.60
N ASP A 221 7.25 -17.38 -2.17
CA ASP A 221 7.62 -18.63 -2.85
C ASP A 221 6.46 -19.64 -2.79
N ARG A 222 5.77 -19.73 -1.65
CA ARG A 222 4.56 -20.54 -1.51
C ARG A 222 3.41 -20.03 -2.39
N ALA A 223 3.26 -18.70 -2.52
CA ALA A 223 2.25 -18.12 -3.40
C ALA A 223 2.52 -18.48 -4.86
N ALA A 224 3.79 -18.44 -5.29
CA ALA A 224 4.20 -18.82 -6.64
C ALA A 224 3.97 -20.31 -6.96
N ALA A 225 3.91 -21.17 -5.94
CA ALA A 225 3.62 -22.60 -6.10
C ALA A 225 2.10 -22.92 -6.16
N VAL A 226 1.21 -21.93 -6.04
CA VAL A 226 -0.23 -22.15 -6.15
C VAL A 226 -0.62 -22.30 -7.62
N GLU A 227 -1.19 -23.44 -7.98
CA GLU A 227 -1.71 -23.70 -9.33
C GLU A 227 -2.99 -22.89 -9.58
N LEU A 228 -2.90 -21.91 -10.48
CA LEU A 228 -4.01 -21.07 -10.92
C LEU A 228 -4.37 -21.37 -12.37
N THR A 229 -5.65 -21.34 -12.71
CA THR A 229 -6.13 -21.33 -14.10
C THR A 229 -5.86 -19.97 -14.76
N ALA A 230 -6.05 -19.87 -16.08
CA ALA A 230 -5.89 -18.59 -16.79
C ALA A 230 -6.90 -17.52 -16.33
N ALA A 231 -8.13 -17.92 -16.01
CA ALA A 231 -9.15 -17.03 -15.47
C ALA A 231 -8.76 -16.53 -14.08
N GLU A 232 -8.33 -17.44 -13.19
CA GLU A 232 -7.91 -17.09 -11.83
C GLU A 232 -6.66 -16.20 -11.82
N ARG A 233 -5.69 -16.42 -12.72
CA ARG A 233 -4.53 -15.52 -12.89
C ARG A 233 -4.94 -14.09 -13.26
N THR A 234 -5.99 -13.94 -14.05
CA THR A 234 -6.52 -12.63 -14.39
C THR A 234 -7.20 -12.00 -13.17
N GLU A 235 -7.93 -12.79 -12.37
CA GLU A 235 -8.59 -12.33 -11.14
C GLU A 235 -7.61 -11.86 -10.06
N VAL A 236 -6.44 -12.51 -9.94
CA VAL A 236 -5.38 -12.14 -8.98
C VAL A 236 -4.33 -11.20 -9.59
N GLY A 237 -4.65 -10.46 -10.65
CA GLY A 237 -3.72 -9.57 -11.35
C GLY A 237 -3.01 -8.59 -10.41
N ASP A 238 -3.78 -7.81 -9.65
CA ASP A 238 -3.26 -6.84 -8.67
C ASP A 238 -2.39 -7.52 -7.59
N ASP A 239 -2.81 -8.70 -7.11
CA ASP A 239 -2.05 -9.48 -6.13
C ASP A 239 -0.72 -9.98 -6.71
N THR A 240 -0.72 -10.35 -8.00
CA THR A 240 0.46 -10.82 -8.73
C THR A 240 1.47 -9.69 -8.95
N GLU A 241 0.98 -8.53 -9.36
CA GLU A 241 1.81 -7.32 -9.46
C GLU A 241 2.41 -6.99 -8.10
N ARG A 242 1.61 -7.03 -7.03
CA ARG A 242 2.11 -6.81 -5.67
C ARG A 242 3.20 -7.82 -5.29
N ALA A 243 2.99 -9.11 -5.55
CA ALA A 243 3.98 -10.14 -5.26
C ALA A 243 5.31 -9.89 -5.99
N ALA A 244 5.26 -9.47 -7.26
CA ALA A 244 6.45 -9.13 -8.03
C ALA A 244 7.20 -7.92 -7.45
N GLU A 245 6.49 -6.87 -7.03
CA GLU A 245 7.09 -5.70 -6.39
C GLU A 245 7.79 -6.04 -5.07
N LEU A 246 7.17 -6.89 -4.25
CA LEU A 246 7.75 -7.35 -3.00
C LEU A 246 9.06 -8.09 -3.29
N LEU A 247 9.07 -9.01 -4.27
CA LEU A 247 10.26 -9.74 -4.67
C LEU A 247 11.39 -8.83 -5.19
N GLU A 248 11.06 -7.81 -6.00
CA GLU A 248 12.05 -6.82 -6.48
C GLU A 248 12.68 -6.07 -5.30
N SER A 249 11.86 -5.59 -4.36
CA SER A 249 12.33 -4.88 -3.16
C SER A 249 13.24 -5.76 -2.30
N LEU A 250 12.89 -7.04 -2.10
CA LEU A 250 13.72 -7.97 -1.32
C LEU A 250 15.08 -8.22 -2.01
N GLN A 251 15.13 -8.25 -3.35
CA GLN A 251 16.38 -8.40 -4.10
C GLN A 251 17.27 -7.14 -4.01
N ASP A 252 16.67 -5.95 -4.03
CA ASP A 252 17.43 -4.71 -3.89
C ASP A 252 18.07 -4.59 -2.50
N GLU A 253 17.37 -5.04 -1.45
CA GLU A 253 17.91 -5.09 -0.09
C GLU A 253 19.11 -6.05 0.05
N ASP A 254 19.05 -7.22 -0.59
CA ASP A 254 20.16 -8.16 -0.62
C ASP A 254 21.40 -7.54 -1.28
N ARG A 255 21.21 -6.80 -2.39
CA ARG A 255 22.30 -6.12 -3.13
C ARG A 255 22.93 -5.01 -2.31
N ASP A 256 22.14 -4.21 -1.62
CA ASP A 256 22.63 -3.12 -0.77
C ASP A 256 23.42 -3.67 0.43
N HIS A 257 22.95 -4.78 1.03
CA HIS A 257 23.64 -5.43 2.13
C HIS A 257 24.97 -6.06 1.70
N ASP A 258 25.05 -6.66 0.51
CA ASP A 258 26.28 -7.26 -0.03
C ASP A 258 27.33 -6.19 -0.41
N GLN A 259 26.90 -5.11 -1.09
CA GLN A 259 27.77 -3.96 -1.41
C GLN A 259 28.28 -3.23 -0.15
N GLY A 260 27.47 -3.19 0.92
CA GLY A 260 27.86 -2.65 2.21
C GLY A 260 28.95 -3.47 2.90
N ARG A 261 28.93 -4.81 2.74
CA ARG A 261 29.97 -5.71 3.28
C ARG A 261 31.29 -5.62 2.53
N GLU A 262 31.27 -5.42 1.21
CA GLU A 262 32.49 -5.27 0.41
C GLU A 262 33.23 -3.95 0.67
N ARG A 263 32.54 -2.87 1.02
CA ARG A 263 33.18 -1.57 1.32
C ARG A 263 33.85 -1.46 2.69
N VAL A 264 33.60 -2.43 3.58
CA VAL A 264 34.15 -2.46 4.95
C VAL A 264 35.37 -3.42 5.05
N ARG A 265 35.75 -4.07 3.94
CA ARG A 265 36.96 -4.89 3.83
C ARG A 265 38.06 -4.15 3.08
#